data_AF-A0A534WHF0-F1
#
_entry.id   AF-A0A534WHF0-F1
#
_cell.length_a   1.000
_cell.length_b   1.000
_cell.length_c   1.000
_cell.angle_alpha   90.00
_cell.angle_beta   90.00
_cell.angle_gamma   90.00
#
_symmetry.space_group_name_H-M   'P 1'
#
loop_
_entity.id
_entity.type
_entity.pdbx_description
1 polymer ?
#
loop_
_entity_poly.entity_id
_entity_poly.type
_entity_poly.pdbx_seq_one_letter_code
_entity_poly.pdbx_strand_id
1 'polypeptide(L)' 'MDDFVPADLNRDLHLLDELLGDTRSRYHRRLTPFAASEQLIVIDREIRDARLQAPSPELQLEIRRLTARLRALDPH' A
#
# COMPACT_ATOMS: atom_id res chain seq x y z
N MET A 1 -8.26 12.65 -20.18
CA MET A 1 -8.92 11.72 -19.25
C MET A 1 -8.10 10.45 -19.34
N ASP A 2 -7.37 10.10 -18.28
CA ASP A 2 -6.76 8.77 -18.22
C ASP A 2 -7.91 7.75 -18.18
N ASP A 3 -8.03 6.94 -19.22
CA ASP A 3 -8.97 5.82 -19.21
C ASP A 3 -8.54 4.85 -18.12
N PHE A 4 -9.49 4.51 -17.23
CA PHE A 4 -9.24 3.50 -16.21
C PHE A 4 -9.05 2.14 -16.88
N VAL A 5 -7.87 1.56 -16.72
CA VAL A 5 -7.54 0.22 -17.22
C VAL A 5 -7.49 -0.74 -16.04
N PRO A 6 -8.40 -1.73 -15.95
CA PRO A 6 -8.40 -2.70 -14.85
C PRO A 6 -7.07 -3.47 -14.68
N ALA A 7 -6.33 -3.67 -15.77
CA ALA A 7 -5.01 -4.28 -15.73
C ALA A 7 -3.97 -3.43 -14.97
N ASP A 8 -4.06 -2.10 -15.08
CA ASP A 8 -3.17 -1.20 -14.34
C ASP A 8 -3.50 -1.19 -12.85
N LEU A 9 -4.79 -1.28 -12.48
CA LEU A 9 -5.18 -1.45 -11.08
C LEU A 9 -4.66 -2.77 -10.50
N ASN A 10 -4.76 -3.88 -11.24
CA ASN A 10 -4.22 -5.17 -10.80
C ASN A 10 -2.69 -5.11 -10.62
N ARG A 11 -1.98 -4.41 -11.50
CA ARG A 11 -0.54 -4.18 -11.36
C ARG A 11 -0.22 -3.36 -10.12
N ASP A 12 -0.94 -2.27 -9.90
CA ASP A 12 -0.75 -1.38 -8.74
C ASP A 12 -1.02 -2.14 -7.43
N LEU A 13 -2.06 -2.99 -7.39
CA LEU A 13 -2.35 -3.88 -6.26
C LEU A 13 -1.23 -4.90 -6.01
N HIS A 14 -0.69 -5.53 -7.06
CA HIS A 14 0.40 -6.49 -6.91
C HIS A 14 1.66 -5.84 -6.31
N LEU A 15 2.04 -4.66 -6.81
CA LEU A 15 3.17 -3.90 -6.28
C LEU A 15 2.96 -3.48 -4.82
N LEU A 16 1.72 -3.12 -4.45
CA LEU A 16 1.38 -2.80 -3.07
C LEU A 16 1.53 -4.02 -2.15
N ASP A 17 1.14 -5.20 -2.63
CA ASP A 17 1.20 -6.45 -1.85
C ASP A 17 2.63 -6.91 -1.58
N GLU A 18 3.49 -6.83 -2.57
CA GLU A 18 4.92 -7.12 -2.42
C GLU A 18 5.56 -6.19 -1.39
N LEU A 19 5.37 -4.88 -1.57
CA LEU A 19 5.93 -3.86 -0.67
C LEU A 19 5.42 -4.03 0.77
N LEU A 20 4.15 -4.35 0.94
CA LEU A 20 3.56 -4.56 2.25
C LEU A 20 4.08 -5.84 2.92
N GLY A 21 4.29 -6.91 2.15
CA GLY A 21 4.93 -8.13 2.63
C GLY A 21 6.33 -7.86 3.17
N ASP A 22 7.14 -7.14 2.41
CA ASP A 22 8.52 -6.80 2.80
C ASP A 22 8.55 -5.90 4.03
N THR A 23 7.71 -4.86 4.05
CA THR A 23 7.63 -3.92 5.18
C THR A 23 7.20 -4.65 6.47
N ARG A 24 6.19 -5.53 6.39
CA ARG A 24 5.76 -6.36 7.53
C ARG A 24 6.86 -7.32 8.01
N SER A 25 7.59 -7.93 7.09
CA SER A 25 8.72 -8.80 7.42
C SER A 25 9.81 -8.05 8.20
N ARG A 26 10.16 -6.84 7.76
CA ARG A 26 11.11 -5.96 8.47
C ARG A 26 10.59 -5.51 9.83
N TYR A 27 9.30 -5.17 9.92
CA TYR A 27 8.65 -4.84 11.18
C TYR A 27 8.72 -6.01 12.18
N HIS A 28 8.37 -7.22 11.77
CA HIS A 28 8.46 -8.41 12.62
C HIS A 28 9.89 -8.72 13.08
N ARG A 29 10.89 -8.39 12.27
CA ARG A 29 12.32 -8.50 12.61
C ARG A 29 12.83 -7.33 13.47
N ARG A 30 11.97 -6.39 13.86
CA ARG A 30 12.31 -5.16 14.62
C ARG A 30 13.38 -4.31 13.91
N LEU A 31 13.39 -4.34 12.58
CA LEU A 31 14.28 -3.52 11.77
C LEU A 31 13.67 -2.13 11.49
N THR A 32 12.38 -1.95 11.79
CA THR A 32 11.64 -0.71 11.57
C THR A 32 11.53 0.10 12.87
N PRO A 33 11.75 1.43 12.86
CA PRO A 33 11.60 2.29 14.04
C PRO A 33 10.17 2.27 14.63
N PHE A 34 10.04 2.46 15.95
CA PHE A 34 8.73 2.43 16.64
C PHE A 34 7.69 3.40 16.07
N ALA A 35 8.08 4.64 15.74
CA ALA A 35 7.17 5.62 15.14
C ALA A 35 6.67 5.19 13.74
N ALA A 36 7.47 4.41 13.02
CA ALA A 36 7.07 3.85 11.73
C ALA A 36 6.13 2.64 11.90
N SER A 37 6.20 1.93 13.02
CA SER A 37 5.31 0.81 13.36
C SER A 37 3.85 1.22 13.55
N GLU A 38 3.58 2.34 14.21
CA GLU A 38 2.20 2.85 14.38
C GLU A 38 1.60 3.28 13.04
N GLN A 39 2.40 3.94 12.19
CA GLN A 39 1.97 4.33 10.86
C GLN A 39 1.73 3.11 9.95
N LEU A 40 2.52 2.03 10.12
CA LEU A 40 2.31 0.77 9.41
C LEU A 40 0.93 0.19 9.73
N ILE A 41 0.50 0.21 10.99
CA ILE A 41 -0.83 -0.28 11.40
C ILE A 41 -1.95 0.52 10.72
N VAL A 42 -1.79 1.85 10.63
CA VAL A 42 -2.77 2.73 9.97
C VAL A 42 -2.85 2.42 8.48
N ILE A 43 -1.70 2.37 7.79
CA ILE A 43 -1.63 2.05 6.36
C ILE A 43 -2.20 0.65 6.09
N ASP A 44 -1.90 -0.32 6.96
CA ASP A 44 -2.44 -1.69 6.86
C ASP A 44 -3.95 -1.74 6.89
N ARG A 45 -4.58 -0.87 7.69
CA ARG A 45 -6.02 -0.76 7.75
C ARG A 45 -6.58 -0.10 6.49
N GLU A 46 -5.99 1.01 6.06
CA GLU A 46 -6.42 1.72 4.84
C GLU A 46 -6.32 0.81 3.60
N ILE A 47 -5.28 -0.02 3.49
CA ILE A 47 -5.13 -1.00 2.39
C ILE A 47 -6.25 -2.05 2.44
N ARG A 48 -6.61 -2.55 3.64
CA ARG A 48 -7.72 -3.49 3.77
C ARG A 48 -9.05 -2.86 3.37
N ASP A 49 -9.29 -1.62 3.79
CA ASP A 49 -10.51 -0.88 3.47
C ASP A 49 -10.59 -0.60 1.96
N ALA A 50 -9.49 -0.21 1.32
CA ALA A 50 -9.39 0.02 -0.12
C ALA A 50 -9.69 -1.27 -0.92
N ARG A 51 -9.24 -2.44 -0.46
CA ARG A 51 -9.51 -3.74 -1.10
C ARG A 51 -10.98 -4.16 -1.09
N LEU A 52 -11.78 -3.61 -0.18
CA LEU A 52 -13.23 -3.87 -0.13
C LEU A 52 -14.00 -3.02 -1.14
N GLN A 53 -13.37 -2.00 -1.73
CA GLN A 53 -14.00 -1.12 -2.69
C GLN A 53 -14.06 -1.75 -4.09
N ALA A 54 -15.08 -1.37 -4.86
CA ALA A 54 -15.17 -1.78 -6.26
C ALA A 54 -14.05 -1.13 -7.09
N PRO A 55 -13.51 -1.82 -8.11
CA PRO A 55 -12.53 -1.27 -9.04
C PRO A 55 -13.00 0.06 -9.65
N SER A 56 -12.24 1.12 -9.44
CA SER A 56 -12.52 2.45 -9.99
C SER A 56 -11.24 3.26 -10.19
N PRO A 57 -11.27 4.33 -11.01
CA PRO A 57 -10.14 5.26 -11.12
C PRO A 57 -9.74 5.89 -9.78
N GLU A 58 -10.71 6.18 -8.92
CA GLU A 58 -10.48 6.73 -7.58
C GLU A 58 -9.75 5.72 -6.69
N LEU A 59 -10.16 4.45 -6.74
CA LEU A 59 -9.46 3.38 -6.03
C LEU A 59 -8.02 3.26 -6.54
N GLN A 60 -7.79 3.33 -7.85
CA GLN A 60 -6.44 3.27 -8.40
C GLN A 60 -5.55 4.41 -7.90
N LEU A 61 -6.09 5.63 -7.83
CA LEU A 61 -5.37 6.77 -7.26
C LEU A 61 -5.05 6.55 -5.77
N GLU A 62 -6.00 6.00 -5.02
CA GLU A 62 -5.81 5.69 -3.61
C GLU A 62 -4.76 4.62 -3.39
N ILE A 63 -4.78 3.52 -4.16
CA ILE A 63 -3.74 2.49 -4.12
C ILE A 63 -2.35 3.11 -4.39
N ARG A 64 -2.21 3.96 -5.40
CA ARG A 64 -0.94 4.65 -5.69
C ARG A 64 -0.48 5.55 -4.54
N ARG A 65 -1.40 6.24 -3.87
CA ARG A 65 -1.10 7.06 -2.67
C ARG A 65 -0.64 6.18 -1.50
N LEU A 66 -1.31 5.06 -1.26
CA LEU A 66 -0.94 4.10 -0.22
C LEU A 66 0.43 3.49 -0.49
N THR A 67 0.73 3.10 -1.73
CA THR A 67 2.07 2.63 -2.12
C THR A 67 3.13 3.70 -1.86
N ALA A 68 2.89 4.96 -2.23
CA ALA A 68 3.84 6.05 -1.99
C ALA A 68 4.07 6.30 -0.49
N ARG A 69 3.01 6.28 0.32
CA ARG A 69 3.10 6.40 1.79
C ARG A 69 3.88 5.25 2.40
N LEU A 70 3.65 4.03 1.94
CA LEU A 70 4.36 2.85 2.43
C LEU A 70 5.86 2.88 2.08
N ARG A 71 6.22 3.36 0.88
CA ARG A 71 7.63 3.59 0.51
C ARG A 71 8.30 4.68 1.35
N ALA A 72 7.57 5.75 1.66
CA ALA A 72 8.09 6.83 2.50
C ALA A 72 8.30 6.37 3.95
N LEU A 73 7.47 5.42 4.41
CA LEU A 73 7.56 4.83 5.73
C LEU A 73 8.80 3.94 5.88
N ASP A 74 9.16 3.21 4.83
CA ASP A 74 10.26 2.26 4.82
C ASP A 74 11.00 2.31 3.46
N PRO A 75 12.00 3.21 3.30
CA PRO A 75 12.64 3.51 2.02
C PRO A 75 13.67 2.45 1.56
N HIS A 76 13.60 1.24 2.10
CA HIS A 76 14.50 0.12 1.81
C HIS A 76 13.95 -0.82 0.74
#